data_AF-A0A353YFV6-F1
#
_entry.id   AF-A0A353YFV6-F1
#
_cell.length_a   1.000
_cell.length_b   1.000
_cell.length_c   1.000
_cell.angle_alpha   90.00
_cell.angle_beta   90.00
_cell.angle_gamma   90.00
#
_symmetry.space_group_name_H-M   'P 1'
#
loop_
_entity.id
_entity.type
_entity.pdbx_description
1 polymer ?
#
loop_
_entity_poly.entity_id
_entity_poly.type
_entity_poly.pdbx_seq_one_letter_code
_entity_poly.pdbx_strand_id
1 'polypeptide(L)'
;MLTSSRATPWREEGSHSMRSIGYFIAAFAGALLLGIGSAWYMIERGSPLTTNKVGPWASWTSEGNPNADAYTKAHLARSGRLPLTSTVARYFVARTDSEGYRLTSSCEYSIEGRPLNARWWSLAVYDDYGGLIDNPSGRYSFNSEEALRHADGTFRINLAPKARPENWLPSGDVDQYLILLLRIYSPRDTDSSGIGLIPDERLPKIERKACE
;
A
#
# COMPACT_ATOMS: atom_id res chain seq x y z
N MET A 1 -82.20 -28.26 17.16
CA MET A 1 -80.82 -28.75 17.19
C MET A 1 -79.92 -27.64 16.65
N LEU A 2 -79.20 -26.97 17.55
CA LEU A 2 -78.28 -25.87 17.24
C LEU A 2 -76.86 -26.47 17.17
N THR A 3 -76.22 -26.44 16.01
CA THR A 3 -74.79 -26.75 15.87
C THR A 3 -74.06 -25.50 15.40
N SER A 4 -73.33 -24.90 16.36
CA SER A 4 -72.37 -23.81 16.19
C SER A 4 -71.23 -24.24 15.26
N SER A 5 -71.01 -23.51 14.17
CA SER A 5 -69.77 -23.57 13.40
C SER A 5 -68.71 -22.74 14.12
N ARG A 6 -67.60 -23.38 14.51
CA ARG A 6 -66.44 -22.72 15.10
C ARG A 6 -65.69 -21.97 14.01
N ALA A 7 -65.45 -20.67 14.22
CA ALA A 7 -64.45 -19.92 13.48
C ALA A 7 -63.05 -20.44 13.82
N THR A 8 -62.25 -20.79 12.81
CA THR A 8 -60.83 -21.08 12.96
C THR A 8 -60.05 -19.77 13.18
N PRO A 9 -59.11 -19.72 14.14
CA PRO A 9 -58.29 -18.54 14.36
C PRO A 9 -57.23 -18.46 13.26
N TRP A 10 -57.21 -17.35 12.52
CA TRP A 10 -56.09 -16.98 11.65
C TRP A 10 -54.87 -16.72 12.53
N ARG A 11 -53.99 -17.72 12.66
CA ARG A 11 -52.87 -17.74 13.58
C ARG A 11 -51.59 -17.24 12.89
N GLU A 12 -51.16 -16.03 13.25
CA GLU A 12 -49.77 -15.56 13.47
C GLU A 12 -48.59 -16.12 12.63
N GLU A 13 -48.75 -16.48 11.35
CA GLU A 13 -47.60 -16.90 10.52
C GLU A 13 -46.69 -15.73 10.07
N GLY A 14 -47.19 -14.48 10.12
CA GLY A 14 -46.49 -13.32 9.57
C GLY A 14 -45.29 -12.81 10.38
N SER A 15 -45.27 -13.00 11.70
CA SER A 15 -44.23 -12.39 12.57
C SER A 15 -42.92 -13.19 12.58
N HIS A 16 -42.99 -14.53 12.50
CA HIS A 16 -41.82 -15.40 12.43
C HIS A 16 -41.13 -15.33 11.06
N SER A 17 -41.91 -15.25 9.98
CA SER A 17 -41.40 -15.10 8.60
C SER A 17 -40.62 -13.79 8.44
N MET A 18 -41.16 -12.66 8.92
CA MET A 18 -40.49 -11.35 8.82
C MET A 18 -39.15 -11.29 9.58
N ARG A 19 -39.08 -11.92 10.77
CA ARG A 19 -37.84 -11.96 11.58
C ARG A 19 -36.78 -12.85 10.94
N SER A 20 -37.17 -14.00 10.39
CA SER A 20 -36.25 -14.89 9.68
C SER A 20 -35.66 -14.24 8.42
N ILE A 21 -36.49 -13.55 7.61
CA ILE A 21 -36.02 -12.76 6.46
C ILE A 21 -35.04 -11.67 6.92
N GLY A 22 -35.34 -10.97 8.01
CA GLY A 22 -34.43 -9.99 8.60
C GLY A 22 -33.06 -10.58 8.97
N TYR A 23 -33.02 -11.77 9.58
CA TYR A 23 -31.77 -12.47 9.88
C TYR A 23 -31.02 -12.90 8.62
N PHE A 24 -31.71 -13.38 7.58
CA PHE A 24 -31.07 -13.73 6.31
C PHE A 24 -30.45 -12.51 5.61
N ILE A 25 -31.17 -11.39 5.56
CA ILE A 25 -30.64 -10.14 4.99
C ILE A 25 -29.43 -9.66 5.78
N ALA A 26 -29.50 -9.66 7.12
CA ALA A 26 -28.38 -9.26 7.96
C ALA A 26 -27.16 -10.17 7.78
N ALA A 27 -27.37 -11.49 7.73
CA ALA A 27 -26.30 -12.46 7.48
C ALA A 27 -25.67 -12.28 6.10
N PHE A 28 -26.49 -12.07 5.07
CA PHE A 28 -26.02 -11.81 3.71
C PHE A 28 -25.24 -10.50 3.62
N ALA A 29 -25.75 -9.41 4.20
CA ALA A 29 -25.08 -8.13 4.24
C ALA A 29 -23.73 -8.22 4.98
N GLY A 30 -23.70 -8.93 6.12
CA GLY A 30 -22.47 -9.21 6.85
C GLY A 30 -21.45 -9.99 6.02
N ALA A 31 -21.89 -11.07 5.36
CA ALA A 31 -21.03 -11.86 4.48
C ALA A 31 -20.47 -11.02 3.31
N LEU A 32 -21.30 -10.15 2.71
CA LEU A 32 -20.89 -9.28 1.62
C LEU A 32 -19.85 -8.24 2.08
N LEU A 33 -20.09 -7.58 3.21
CA LEU A 33 -19.16 -6.60 3.78
C LEU A 33 -17.82 -7.25 4.14
N LEU A 34 -17.85 -8.45 4.74
CA LEU A 34 -16.63 -9.21 5.06
C LEU A 34 -15.89 -9.65 3.80
N GLY A 35 -16.62 -10.15 2.79
CA GLY A 35 -16.04 -10.57 1.51
C GLY A 35 -15.37 -9.41 0.76
N ILE A 36 -16.07 -8.27 0.62
CA ILE A 36 -15.53 -7.08 -0.02
C ILE A 36 -14.38 -6.49 0.79
N GLY A 37 -14.53 -6.38 2.10
CA GLY A 37 -13.51 -5.82 2.99
C GLY A 37 -12.22 -6.64 2.97
N SER A 38 -12.32 -7.97 3.00
CA SER A 38 -11.16 -8.86 2.91
C SER A 38 -10.49 -8.80 1.54
N ALA A 39 -11.27 -8.80 0.44
CA ALA A 39 -10.71 -8.64 -0.90
C ALA A 39 -10.00 -7.29 -1.07
N TRP A 40 -10.62 -6.21 -0.61
CA TRP A 40 -10.02 -4.88 -0.62
C TRP A 40 -8.72 -4.84 0.19
N TYR A 41 -8.69 -5.45 1.37
CA TYR A 41 -7.48 -5.55 2.19
C TYR A 41 -6.36 -6.30 1.47
N MET A 42 -6.66 -7.44 0.85
CA MET A 42 -5.70 -8.24 0.10
C MET A 42 -5.13 -7.50 -1.11
N ILE A 43 -5.97 -6.72 -1.80
CA ILE A 43 -5.54 -5.90 -2.93
C ILE A 43 -4.66 -4.73 -2.47
N GLU A 44 -5.02 -4.05 -1.39
CA GLU A 44 -4.38 -2.79 -0.99
C GLU A 44 -3.12 -3.01 -0.13
N ARG A 45 -3.14 -4.00 0.77
CA ARG A 45 -2.04 -4.27 1.72
C ARG A 45 -1.30 -5.58 1.47
N GLY A 46 -1.88 -6.46 0.65
CA GLY A 46 -1.33 -7.79 0.41
C GLY A 46 -1.39 -8.70 1.63
N SER A 47 -0.76 -9.86 1.48
CA SER A 47 -0.55 -10.85 2.54
C SER A 47 0.85 -11.47 2.38
N PRO A 48 1.34 -12.23 3.38
CA PRO A 48 2.58 -13.00 3.22
C PRO A 48 2.58 -13.97 2.03
N LEU A 49 1.41 -14.32 1.49
CA LEU A 49 1.28 -15.19 0.31
C LEU A 49 1.53 -14.46 -1.02
N THR A 50 1.33 -13.14 -1.06
CA THR A 50 1.39 -12.33 -2.30
C THR A 50 2.50 -11.28 -2.25
N THR A 51 2.99 -10.98 -1.06
CA THR A 51 3.75 -9.76 -0.78
C THR A 51 4.89 -10.08 0.17
N ASN A 52 6.10 -9.67 -0.22
CA ASN A 52 7.26 -9.66 0.65
C ASN A 52 7.30 -8.30 1.39
N LYS A 53 7.49 -8.34 2.71
CA LYS A 53 7.63 -7.17 3.57
C LYS A 53 9.00 -7.16 4.24
N VAL A 54 9.72 -6.06 4.06
CA VAL A 54 11.04 -5.82 4.65
C VAL A 54 11.01 -4.46 5.34
N GLY A 55 10.97 -4.48 6.68
CA GLY A 55 10.75 -3.26 7.47
C GLY A 55 9.46 -2.54 7.02
N PRO A 56 9.52 -1.24 6.68
CA PRO A 56 8.34 -0.48 6.24
C PRO A 56 7.92 -0.79 4.79
N TRP A 57 8.75 -1.49 4.01
CA TRP A 57 8.56 -1.68 2.58
C TRP A 57 7.80 -2.96 2.26
N ALA A 58 6.78 -2.85 1.42
CA ALA A 58 6.04 -3.97 0.86
C ALA A 58 6.24 -4.05 -0.66
N SER A 59 6.45 -5.27 -1.19
CA SER A 59 6.63 -5.53 -2.62
C SER A 59 5.84 -6.78 -3.02
N TRP A 60 5.08 -6.70 -4.12
CA TRP A 60 4.33 -7.84 -4.65
C TRP A 60 5.26 -8.72 -5.48
N THR A 61 5.48 -9.96 -5.04
CA THR A 61 6.55 -10.83 -5.54
C THR A 61 6.31 -11.30 -6.98
N SER A 62 5.03 -11.45 -7.35
CA SER A 62 4.61 -11.94 -8.67
C SER A 62 4.26 -10.80 -9.64
N GLU A 63 4.61 -9.56 -9.32
CA GLU A 63 4.29 -8.41 -10.18
C GLU A 63 4.95 -8.55 -11.58
N GLY A 64 4.18 -8.23 -12.63
CA GLY A 64 4.59 -8.38 -14.02
C GLY A 64 4.67 -9.82 -14.54
N ASN A 65 4.42 -10.84 -13.70
CA ASN A 65 4.33 -12.23 -14.15
C ASN A 65 2.95 -12.49 -14.80
N PRO A 66 2.87 -13.04 -16.03
CA PRO A 66 1.60 -13.43 -16.65
C PRO A 66 0.76 -14.39 -15.78
N ASN A 67 1.44 -15.23 -14.99
CA ASN A 67 0.86 -16.20 -14.08
C ASN A 67 0.69 -15.67 -12.65
N ALA A 68 0.77 -14.35 -12.44
CA ALA A 68 0.51 -13.73 -11.15
C ALA A 68 -0.86 -14.12 -10.59
N ASP A 69 -0.95 -14.20 -9.26
CA ASP A 69 -2.19 -14.46 -8.56
C ASP A 69 -3.21 -13.32 -8.79
N ALA A 70 -4.49 -13.61 -8.53
CA ALA A 70 -5.59 -12.69 -8.80
C ALA A 70 -5.47 -11.38 -7.99
N TYR A 71 -4.96 -11.43 -6.75
CA TYR A 71 -4.82 -10.25 -5.91
C TYR A 71 -3.68 -9.35 -6.39
N THR A 72 -2.55 -9.92 -6.81
CA THR A 72 -1.45 -9.16 -7.43
C THR A 72 -1.89 -8.50 -8.74
N LYS A 73 -2.65 -9.21 -9.58
CA LYS A 73 -3.21 -8.63 -10.83
C LYS A 73 -4.18 -7.47 -10.52
N ALA A 74 -5.06 -7.65 -9.55
CA ALA A 74 -5.99 -6.60 -9.12
C ALA A 74 -5.27 -5.40 -8.50
N HIS A 75 -4.23 -5.63 -7.68
CA HIS A 75 -3.37 -4.58 -7.11
C HIS A 75 -2.72 -3.75 -8.22
N LEU A 76 -2.12 -4.42 -9.20
CA LEU A 76 -1.48 -3.75 -10.33
C LEU A 76 -2.49 -2.93 -11.13
N ALA A 77 -3.63 -3.53 -11.48
CA ALA A 77 -4.71 -2.84 -12.22
C ALA A 77 -5.21 -1.59 -11.48
N ARG A 78 -5.40 -1.70 -10.16
CA ARG A 78 -5.81 -0.58 -9.30
C ARG A 78 -4.76 0.53 -9.26
N SER A 79 -3.48 0.18 -9.27
CA SER A 79 -2.38 1.14 -9.22
C SER A 79 -2.14 1.88 -10.55
N GLY A 80 -2.77 1.46 -11.66
CA GLY A 80 -2.59 2.06 -12.98
C GLY A 80 -1.19 1.89 -13.58
N ARG A 81 -0.35 1.02 -13.01
CA ARG A 81 1.02 0.78 -13.46
C ARG A 81 1.08 -0.31 -14.53
N LEU A 82 2.12 -0.23 -15.38
CA LEU A 82 2.41 -1.27 -16.35
C LEU A 82 2.93 -2.55 -15.67
N PRO A 83 2.53 -3.75 -16.13
CA PRO A 83 3.07 -5.04 -15.65
C PRO A 83 4.50 -5.23 -16.13
N LEU A 84 5.47 -4.61 -15.46
CA LEU A 84 6.88 -4.84 -15.71
C LEU A 84 7.37 -6.04 -14.90
N THR A 85 8.13 -6.94 -15.53
CA THR A 85 8.74 -8.08 -14.85
C THR A 85 9.72 -7.60 -13.78
N SER A 86 9.91 -8.40 -12.73
CA SER A 86 10.79 -8.08 -11.61
C SER A 86 12.26 -7.83 -11.99
N THR A 87 12.72 -8.39 -13.12
CA THR A 87 14.05 -8.15 -13.71
C THR A 87 14.16 -6.79 -14.40
N VAL A 88 13.04 -6.22 -14.83
CA VAL A 88 12.97 -4.89 -15.45
C VAL A 88 12.77 -3.82 -14.38
N ALA A 89 11.82 -4.03 -13.46
CA ALA A 89 11.53 -3.09 -12.39
C ALA A 89 11.04 -3.80 -11.12
N ARG A 90 11.48 -3.30 -9.96
CA ARG A 90 10.96 -3.66 -8.64
C ARG A 90 10.32 -2.44 -8.00
N TYR A 91 9.16 -2.64 -7.41
CA TYR A 91 8.40 -1.60 -6.70
C TYR A 91 8.30 -1.94 -5.22
N PHE A 92 8.57 -0.96 -4.37
CA PHE A 92 8.48 -1.06 -2.92
C PHE A 92 7.63 0.10 -2.41
N VAL A 93 6.57 -0.24 -1.67
CA VAL A 93 5.62 0.72 -1.11
C VAL A 93 5.79 0.78 0.40
N ALA A 94 5.97 1.97 0.96
CA ALA A 94 5.95 2.19 2.40
C ALA A 94 4.79 3.12 2.78
N ARG A 95 4.02 2.69 3.78
CA ARG A 95 2.91 3.45 4.39
C ARG A 95 3.18 3.79 5.85
N THR A 96 4.27 3.26 6.39
CA THR A 96 4.72 3.44 7.77
C THR A 96 6.20 3.80 7.80
N ASP A 97 6.66 4.35 8.92
CA ASP A 97 8.08 4.42 9.26
C ASP A 97 8.61 3.03 9.69
N SER A 98 9.89 2.95 10.00
CA SER A 98 10.56 1.70 10.42
C SER A 98 10.09 1.18 11.78
N GLU A 99 9.46 2.04 12.59
CA GLU A 99 8.86 1.69 13.88
C GLU A 99 7.38 1.27 13.74
N GLY A 100 6.84 1.30 12.52
CA GLY A 100 5.48 0.86 12.20
C GLY A 100 4.39 1.93 12.33
N TYR A 101 4.76 3.18 12.60
CA TYR A 101 3.80 4.29 12.67
C TYR A 101 3.46 4.79 11.26
N ARG A 102 2.19 5.13 11.00
CA ARG A 102 1.78 5.62 9.67
C ARG A 102 2.51 6.91 9.32
N LEU A 103 2.92 7.01 8.05
CA LEU A 103 3.51 8.24 7.53
C LEU A 103 2.44 9.32 7.42
N THR A 104 2.76 10.52 7.89
CA THR A 104 1.91 11.70 7.87
C THR A 104 2.69 12.92 7.39
N SER A 105 2.03 13.90 6.77
CA SER A 105 2.65 15.16 6.33
C SER A 105 3.14 16.05 7.48
N SER A 106 2.52 15.94 8.66
CA SER A 106 2.83 16.66 9.91
C SER A 106 4.16 16.28 10.57
N CYS A 107 4.80 15.19 10.13
CA CYS A 107 6.06 14.72 10.67
C CYS A 107 7.21 14.85 9.67
N GLU A 108 8.43 14.91 10.21
CA GLU A 108 9.69 14.85 9.49
C GLU A 108 10.27 13.44 9.55
N TYR A 109 10.72 12.95 8.39
CA TYR A 109 11.37 11.64 8.24
C TYR A 109 12.71 11.77 7.54
N SER A 110 13.68 10.99 8.00
CA SER A 110 14.93 10.75 7.31
C SER A 110 14.89 9.38 6.65
N ILE A 111 15.11 9.36 5.34
CA ILE A 111 15.08 8.16 4.53
C ILE A 111 16.51 7.88 4.07
N GLU A 112 17.17 6.96 4.74
CA GLU A 112 18.59 6.67 4.51
C GLU A 112 18.76 5.34 3.78
N GLY A 113 19.42 5.38 2.62
CA GLY A 113 19.62 4.22 1.75
C GLY A 113 21.09 4.00 1.40
N ARG A 114 21.43 2.73 1.19
CA ARG A 114 22.71 2.31 0.62
C ARG A 114 22.60 2.19 -0.91
N PRO A 115 23.72 2.07 -1.64
CA PRO A 115 23.66 1.75 -3.07
C PRO A 115 22.84 0.48 -3.35
N LEU A 116 21.74 0.63 -4.09
CA LEU A 116 20.75 -0.44 -4.35
C LEU A 116 21.20 -1.50 -5.36
N ASN A 117 22.39 -1.36 -5.96
CA ASN A 117 22.93 -2.23 -7.01
C ASN A 117 21.98 -2.44 -8.21
N ALA A 118 21.46 -1.33 -8.74
CA ALA A 118 20.59 -1.31 -9.91
C ALA A 118 21.10 -0.28 -10.93
N ARG A 119 20.51 -0.26 -12.14
CA ARG A 119 20.84 0.75 -13.14
C ARG A 119 20.34 2.13 -12.73
N TRP A 120 19.12 2.23 -12.22
CA TRP A 120 18.48 3.49 -11.86
C TRP A 120 17.41 3.27 -10.77
N TRP A 121 17.15 4.28 -9.94
CA TRP A 121 16.07 4.22 -8.96
C TRP A 121 15.41 5.59 -8.77
N SER A 122 14.16 5.60 -8.32
CA SER A 122 13.48 6.80 -7.84
C SER A 122 12.68 6.55 -6.57
N LEU A 123 12.61 7.56 -5.72
CA LEU A 123 11.76 7.61 -4.53
C LEU A 123 10.80 8.78 -4.66
N ALA A 124 9.51 8.50 -4.66
CA ALA A 124 8.46 9.50 -4.76
C ALA A 124 7.52 9.42 -3.56
N VAL A 125 6.92 10.57 -3.21
CA VAL A 125 5.89 10.67 -2.18
C VAL A 125 4.54 10.96 -2.83
N TYR A 126 3.49 10.32 -2.30
CA TYR A 126 2.11 10.49 -2.71
C TYR A 126 1.23 10.68 -1.48
N ASP A 127 0.04 11.25 -1.67
CA ASP A 127 -1.04 11.16 -0.68
C ASP A 127 -1.57 9.72 -0.54
N ASP A 128 -2.52 9.50 0.35
CA ASP A 128 -3.11 8.18 0.61
C ASP A 128 -3.99 7.62 -0.51
N TYR A 129 -4.38 8.47 -1.46
CA TYR A 129 -5.12 8.13 -2.68
C TYR A 129 -4.20 7.89 -3.89
N GLY A 130 -2.89 8.12 -3.75
CA GLY A 130 -1.90 7.96 -4.82
C GLY A 130 -1.72 9.21 -5.70
N GLY A 131 -2.24 10.35 -5.27
CA GLY A 131 -2.05 11.66 -5.90
C GLY A 131 -0.69 12.29 -5.57
N LEU A 132 -0.21 13.17 -6.46
CA LEU A 132 0.96 13.98 -6.19
C LEU A 132 0.61 15.09 -5.20
N ILE A 133 1.52 15.34 -4.26
CA ILE A 133 1.34 16.36 -3.23
C ILE A 133 1.84 17.69 -3.78
N ASP A 134 0.92 18.59 -4.09
CA ASP A 134 1.27 19.90 -4.62
C ASP A 134 2.19 20.67 -3.67
N ASN A 135 3.20 21.31 -4.23
CA ASN A 135 4.20 22.04 -3.45
C ASN A 135 4.87 23.14 -4.28
N PRO A 136 5.26 24.28 -3.67
CA PRO A 136 5.86 25.40 -4.39
C PRO A 136 7.19 25.08 -5.11
N SER A 137 7.88 24.01 -4.69
CA SER A 137 9.15 23.61 -5.31
C SER A 137 8.99 22.76 -6.57
N GLY A 138 7.76 22.29 -6.87
CA GLY A 138 7.48 21.38 -7.98
C GLY A 138 8.23 20.05 -7.88
N ARG A 139 8.64 19.65 -6.66
CA ARG A 139 9.45 18.45 -6.42
C ARG A 139 8.60 17.37 -5.77
N TYR A 140 8.49 16.23 -6.44
CA TYR A 140 7.66 15.11 -5.99
C TYR A 140 8.44 13.81 -5.81
N SER A 141 9.70 13.80 -6.25
CA SER A 141 10.58 12.65 -6.15
C SER A 141 12.05 13.06 -6.14
N PHE A 142 12.89 12.13 -5.72
CA PHE A 142 14.31 12.09 -6.06
C PHE A 142 14.62 10.84 -6.86
N ASN A 143 15.67 10.90 -7.67
CA ASN A 143 16.19 9.76 -8.38
C ASN A 143 17.71 9.64 -8.29
N SER A 144 18.23 8.52 -8.77
CA SER A 144 19.65 8.18 -8.63
C SER A 144 20.62 9.16 -9.29
N GLU A 145 20.18 9.95 -10.28
CA GLU A 145 21.02 10.94 -10.99
C GLU A 145 21.05 12.30 -10.28
N GLU A 146 19.96 12.70 -9.61
CA GLU A 146 19.83 14.02 -8.98
C GLU A 146 20.05 14.02 -7.47
N ALA A 147 19.89 12.87 -6.81
CA ALA A 147 20.07 12.76 -5.37
C ALA A 147 21.54 12.98 -5.00
N LEU A 148 21.77 13.92 -4.08
CA LEU A 148 23.06 14.12 -3.44
C LEU A 148 23.41 12.86 -2.64
N ARG A 149 24.65 12.40 -2.80
CA ARG A 149 25.18 11.21 -2.14
C ARG A 149 26.37 11.56 -1.28
N HIS A 150 26.55 10.80 -0.21
CA HIS A 150 27.76 10.85 0.60
C HIS A 150 28.91 10.14 -0.10
N ALA A 151 30.14 10.33 0.40
CA ALA A 151 31.35 9.78 -0.21
C ALA A 151 31.38 8.23 -0.26
N ASP A 152 30.66 7.58 0.65
CA ASP A 152 30.47 6.11 0.70
C ASP A 152 29.35 5.61 -0.24
N GLY A 153 28.73 6.50 -1.01
CA GLY A 153 27.63 6.21 -1.93
C GLY A 153 26.26 6.09 -1.28
N THR A 154 26.15 6.25 0.04
CA THR A 154 24.85 6.34 0.72
C THR A 154 24.13 7.64 0.36
N PHE A 155 22.82 7.66 0.53
CA PHE A 155 22.00 8.85 0.33
C PHE A 155 21.01 9.02 1.46
N ARG A 156 20.69 10.27 1.77
CA ARG A 156 19.64 10.66 2.70
C ARG A 156 18.62 11.51 1.97
N ILE A 157 17.34 11.18 2.10
CA ILE A 157 16.22 12.01 1.67
C ILE A 157 15.46 12.48 2.90
N ASN A 158 15.29 13.79 3.05
CA ASN A 158 14.57 14.40 4.15
C ASN A 158 13.14 14.71 3.70
N LEU A 159 12.18 13.89 4.13
CA LEU A 159 10.76 14.10 3.88
C LEU A 159 10.19 14.98 4.99
N ALA A 160 9.83 16.21 4.69
CA ALA A 160 9.37 17.17 5.68
C ALA A 160 8.48 18.26 5.07
N PRO A 161 7.56 18.88 5.84
CA PRO A 161 6.73 19.96 5.34
C PRO A 161 7.57 21.23 5.13
N LYS A 162 8.50 21.49 6.06
CA LYS A 162 9.44 22.62 6.00
C LYS A 162 10.74 22.23 5.32
N ALA A 163 11.36 23.21 4.68
CA ALA A 163 12.65 23.03 4.00
C ALA A 163 13.71 22.41 4.92
N ARG A 164 14.46 21.46 4.35
CA ARG A 164 15.60 20.80 5.00
C ARG A 164 16.85 20.86 4.11
N PRO A 165 18.05 20.78 4.71
CA PRO A 165 19.28 20.61 3.93
C PRO A 165 19.28 19.32 3.12
N GLU A 166 20.19 19.23 2.14
CA GLU A 166 20.40 18.06 1.28
C GLU A 166 19.18 17.74 0.38
N ASN A 167 18.81 16.46 0.26
CA ASN A 167 17.71 16.02 -0.59
C ASN A 167 16.37 16.20 0.12
N TRP A 168 15.90 17.44 0.23
CA TRP A 168 14.59 17.73 0.81
C TRP A 168 13.44 17.42 -0.16
N LEU A 169 12.54 16.55 0.29
CA LEU A 169 11.31 16.18 -0.40
C LEU A 169 10.12 16.75 0.39
N PRO A 170 9.31 17.67 -0.18
CA PRO A 170 8.16 18.24 0.51
C PRO A 170 7.10 17.18 0.81
N SER A 171 6.61 17.13 2.06
CA SER A 171 5.48 16.27 2.46
C SER A 171 4.11 16.93 2.35
N GLY A 172 4.07 18.23 2.00
CA GLY A 172 2.87 19.05 1.93
C GLY A 172 2.47 19.67 3.27
N ASP A 173 1.63 20.70 3.22
CA ASP A 173 1.22 21.49 4.40
C ASP A 173 -0.16 21.09 4.95
N VAL A 174 -0.87 20.18 4.27
CA VAL A 174 -2.17 19.66 4.70
C VAL A 174 -1.94 18.38 5.49
N ASP A 175 -2.55 18.25 6.67
CA ASP A 175 -2.48 17.01 7.46
C ASP A 175 -3.14 15.85 6.71
N GLN A 176 -2.32 14.88 6.30
CA GLN A 176 -2.73 13.74 5.50
C GLN A 176 -1.77 12.57 5.67
N TYR A 177 -2.23 11.36 5.35
CA TYR A 177 -1.37 10.19 5.30
C TYR A 177 -0.57 10.16 4.00
N LEU A 178 0.65 9.64 4.09
CA LEU A 178 1.59 9.59 2.97
C LEU A 178 1.85 8.14 2.53
N ILE A 179 2.22 8.01 1.26
CA ILE A 179 2.74 6.79 0.66
C ILE A 179 4.08 7.12 0.01
N LEU A 180 5.11 6.37 0.40
CA LEU A 180 6.38 6.38 -0.30
C LEU A 180 6.44 5.22 -1.29
N LEU A 181 6.89 5.51 -2.50
CA LEU A 181 7.08 4.53 -3.57
C LEU A 181 8.51 4.59 -4.07
N LEU A 182 9.28 3.56 -3.73
CA LEU A 182 10.61 3.31 -4.25
C LEU A 182 10.50 2.42 -5.49
N ARG A 183 11.02 2.90 -6.61
CA ARG A 183 11.09 2.20 -7.88
C ARG A 183 12.54 1.91 -8.19
N ILE A 184 12.86 0.66 -8.50
CA ILE A 184 14.22 0.23 -8.82
C ILE A 184 14.21 -0.43 -10.19
N TYR A 185 14.96 0.12 -11.14
CA TYR A 185 14.97 -0.32 -12.53
C TYR A 185 16.27 -1.07 -12.85
N SER A 186 16.10 -2.22 -13.50
CA SER A 186 17.16 -3.18 -13.83
C SER A 186 18.04 -3.51 -12.62
N PRO A 187 17.51 -4.26 -11.63
CA PRO A 187 18.34 -4.91 -10.61
C PRO A 187 19.44 -5.73 -11.29
N ARG A 188 20.67 -5.69 -10.75
CA ARG A 188 21.80 -6.39 -11.38
C ARG A 188 21.89 -7.87 -11.05
N ASP A 189 21.28 -8.26 -9.94
CA ASP A 189 21.26 -9.63 -9.45
C ASP A 189 19.85 -10.22 -9.61
N THR A 190 19.76 -11.54 -9.70
CA THR A 190 18.49 -12.29 -9.64
C THR A 190 18.60 -13.41 -8.63
N ASP A 191 17.50 -13.73 -7.95
CA ASP A 191 17.45 -14.90 -7.07
C ASP A 191 17.32 -16.22 -7.87
N SER A 192 17.28 -17.35 -7.16
CA SER A 192 17.13 -18.68 -7.75
C SER A 192 15.80 -18.89 -8.50
N SER A 193 14.82 -18.02 -8.27
CA SER A 193 13.50 -18.05 -8.91
C SER A 193 13.42 -17.07 -10.10
N GLY A 194 14.52 -16.42 -10.45
CA GLY A 194 14.59 -15.47 -11.57
C GLY A 194 13.98 -14.10 -11.25
N ILE A 195 13.77 -13.78 -9.98
CA ILE A 195 13.25 -12.48 -9.55
C ILE A 195 14.43 -11.51 -9.40
N GLY A 196 14.34 -10.30 -9.97
CA GLY A 196 15.37 -9.27 -9.82
C GLY A 196 15.62 -8.94 -8.36
N LEU A 197 16.79 -9.29 -7.82
CA LEU A 197 17.09 -9.30 -6.40
C LEU A 197 17.54 -7.92 -5.92
N ILE A 198 16.91 -7.45 -4.83
CA ILE A 198 17.34 -6.29 -4.05
C ILE A 198 17.50 -6.77 -2.61
N PRO A 199 18.74 -6.91 -2.11
CA PRO A 199 18.97 -7.36 -0.75
C PRO A 199 18.27 -6.47 0.28
N ASP A 200 17.66 -7.11 1.28
CA ASP A 200 16.84 -6.46 2.30
C ASP A 200 17.62 -5.36 3.05
N GLU A 201 18.89 -5.60 3.34
CA GLU A 201 19.79 -4.66 4.01
C GLU A 201 20.16 -3.42 3.18
N ARG A 202 19.84 -3.42 1.88
CA ARG A 202 20.01 -2.25 1.00
C ARG A 202 18.77 -1.38 0.93
N LEU A 203 17.60 -1.90 1.31
CA LEU A 203 16.38 -1.09 1.31
C LEU A 203 16.51 0.06 2.31
N PRO A 204 16.06 1.29 1.95
CA PRO A 204 16.24 2.44 2.82
C PRO A 204 15.50 2.29 4.15
N LYS A 205 16.08 2.77 5.24
CA LYS A 205 15.34 2.93 6.49
C LYS A 205 14.57 4.23 6.47
N ILE A 206 13.38 4.23 7.05
CA ILE A 206 12.55 5.43 7.22
C ILE A 206 12.48 5.72 8.71
N GLU A 207 13.19 6.75 9.16
CA GLU A 207 13.24 7.14 10.58
C GLU A 207 12.48 8.44 10.79
N ARG A 208 11.47 8.42 11.66
CA ARG A 208 10.78 9.63 12.08
C ARG A 208 11.65 10.43 13.03
N LYS A 209 11.84 11.71 12.74
CA LYS A 209 12.74 12.60 13.50
C LYS A 209 11.97 13.53 14.43
N ALA A 210 10.88 14.11 13.96
CA ALA A 210 10.03 15.00 14.74
C ALA A 210 8.60 15.00 14.17
N CYS A 211 7.62 15.36 15.00
CA CYS A 211 6.27 15.68 14.58
C CYS A 211 5.85 16.98 15.25
N GLU A 212 5.07 17.79 14.56
CA GLU A 212 4.43 18.99 15.13
C GLU A 212 3.15 18.62 15.89
#